data_AF-N1PJW7-F1
#
_entry.id   AF-N1PJW7-F1
#
_cell.length_a   1.000
_cell.length_b   1.000
_cell.length_c   1.000
_cell.angle_alpha   90.00
_cell.angle_beta   90.00
_cell.angle_gamma   90.00
#
_symmetry.space_group_name_H-M   'P 1'
#
loop_
_entity.id
_entity.type
_entity.pdbx_description
1 polymer ?
#
loop_
_entity_poly.entity_id
_entity_poly.type
_entity_poly.pdbx_seq_one_letter_code
_entity_poly.pdbx_strand_id
1 'polypeptide(L)'
;MVTLHDLRTLVSQAERTLKTRKDDLHDAQDHELRVQDDCGHGKYNKEWSKARGATQRALTKYETSSREADKLHRIIQEREVKEERPIRRSPFSSADPYVRQGAAAATSTQRQQILLFKDAVTQWREQCVKRFAGYSAIELFPAPPTKRPCAKQSCCSETRALHTCKCQIQLAFSSVPGLDLKKERIEWHPDKFSGCGDKRKEFQAKAKEIFIIVSSMYRQA
;
A
#
# COMPACT_ATOMS: atom_id res chain seq x y z
N MET A 1 -10.11 36.14 8.07
CA MET A 1 -9.12 35.34 7.32
C MET A 1 -9.10 33.95 7.94
N VAL A 2 -9.18 32.88 7.14
CA VAL A 2 -9.10 31.50 7.65
C VAL A 2 -7.62 31.16 7.89
N THR A 3 -7.27 30.80 9.11
CA THR A 3 -5.91 30.46 9.52
C THR A 3 -5.56 29.01 9.18
N LEU A 4 -4.27 28.66 9.20
CA LEU A 4 -3.82 27.27 9.01
C LEU A 4 -4.33 26.35 10.14
N HIS A 5 -4.52 26.89 11.33
CA HIS A 5 -5.13 26.18 12.46
C HIS A 5 -6.61 25.85 12.22
N ASP A 6 -7.37 26.80 11.65
CA ASP A 6 -8.79 26.57 11.29
C ASP A 6 -8.91 25.46 10.23
N LEU A 7 -8.03 25.46 9.23
CA LEU A 7 -7.99 24.41 8.19
C LEU A 7 -7.67 23.03 8.77
N ARG A 8 -6.70 22.93 9.69
CA ARG A 8 -6.38 21.67 10.39
C ARG A 8 -7.56 21.17 11.22
N THR A 9 -8.30 22.08 11.85
CA THR A 9 -9.52 21.75 12.60
C THR A 9 -10.62 21.19 11.69
N LEU A 10 -10.81 21.80 10.51
CA LEU A 10 -11.75 21.31 9.49
C LEU A 10 -11.37 19.93 8.96
N VAL A 11 -10.09 19.67 8.69
CA VAL A 11 -9.62 18.32 8.30
C VAL A 11 -9.92 17.30 9.39
N SER A 12 -9.62 17.62 10.65
CA SER A 12 -9.91 16.73 11.78
C SER A 12 -11.41 16.42 11.92
N GLN A 13 -12.29 17.40 11.66
CA GLN A 13 -13.74 17.19 11.62
C GLN A 13 -14.18 16.32 10.42
N ALA A 14 -13.60 16.56 9.25
CA ALA A 14 -13.86 15.77 8.05
C ALA A 14 -13.44 14.30 8.23
N GLU A 15 -12.29 14.05 8.84
CA GLU A 15 -11.79 12.69 9.14
C GLU A 15 -12.68 11.94 10.14
N ARG A 16 -13.16 12.63 11.19
CA ARG A 16 -14.16 12.05 12.11
C ARG A 16 -15.44 11.67 11.37
N THR A 17 -15.92 12.54 10.49
CA THR A 17 -17.12 12.29 9.68
C THR A 17 -16.89 11.12 8.74
N LEU A 18 -15.74 11.06 8.08
CA LEU A 18 -15.35 9.96 7.18
C LEU A 18 -15.30 8.62 7.93
N LYS A 19 -14.78 8.62 9.16
CA LYS A 19 -14.79 7.43 10.02
C LYS A 19 -16.21 6.95 10.31
N THR A 20 -17.10 7.83 10.77
CA THR A 20 -18.52 7.48 11.00
C THR A 20 -19.19 6.97 9.73
N ARG A 21 -18.92 7.57 8.57
CA ARG A 21 -19.48 7.10 7.28
C ARG A 21 -18.96 5.74 6.85
N LYS A 22 -17.72 5.41 7.20
CA LYS A 22 -17.14 4.09 6.96
C LYS A 22 -17.81 3.03 7.84
N ASP A 23 -18.07 3.37 9.10
CA ASP A 23 -18.78 2.49 10.03
C ASP A 23 -20.23 2.28 9.54
N ASP A 24 -20.95 3.34 9.13
CA ASP A 24 -22.29 3.25 8.52
C ASP A 24 -22.33 2.31 7.30
N LEU A 25 -21.29 2.37 6.44
CA LEU A 25 -21.18 1.53 5.25
C LEU A 25 -20.97 0.06 5.61
N HIS A 26 -20.14 -0.20 6.62
CA HIS A 26 -19.88 -1.55 7.09
C HIS A 26 -21.14 -2.17 7.71
N ASP A 27 -21.86 -1.43 8.56
CA ASP A 27 -23.13 -1.87 9.14
C ASP A 27 -24.19 -2.17 8.05
N ALA A 28 -24.23 -1.36 6.98
CA ALA A 28 -25.12 -1.60 5.85
C ALA A 28 -24.75 -2.87 5.07
N GLN A 29 -23.46 -3.13 4.86
CA GLN A 29 -22.97 -4.35 4.21
C GLN A 29 -23.25 -5.61 5.05
N ASP A 30 -23.03 -5.54 6.36
CA ASP A 30 -23.34 -6.63 7.29
C ASP A 30 -24.86 -6.91 7.32
N HIS A 31 -25.69 -5.87 7.27
CA HIS A 31 -27.14 -6.03 7.16
C HIS A 31 -27.54 -6.68 5.82
N GLU A 32 -26.91 -6.30 4.70
CA GLU A 32 -27.14 -6.95 3.39
C GLU A 32 -26.80 -8.44 3.43
N LEU A 33 -25.69 -8.83 4.08
CA LEU A 33 -25.29 -10.23 4.25
C LEU A 33 -26.25 -11.01 5.14
N ARG A 34 -26.69 -10.46 6.29
CA ARG A 34 -27.67 -11.14 7.15
C ARG A 34 -29.01 -11.37 6.45
N VAL A 35 -29.49 -10.37 5.71
CA VAL A 35 -30.72 -10.50 4.92
C VAL A 35 -30.56 -11.55 3.82
N GLN A 36 -29.35 -11.75 3.29
CA GLN A 36 -29.07 -12.79 2.31
C GLN A 36 -29.17 -14.22 2.91
N ASP A 37 -28.71 -14.41 4.15
CA ASP A 37 -28.67 -15.72 4.82
C ASP A 37 -30.04 -16.17 5.38
N ASP A 38 -30.88 -15.22 5.85
CA ASP A 38 -32.19 -15.53 6.47
C ASP A 38 -33.33 -15.81 5.45
N CYS A 39 -33.10 -15.61 4.15
CA CYS A 39 -34.16 -15.64 3.15
C CYS A 39 -34.37 -17.02 2.51
N GLY A 40 -35.22 -17.84 3.14
CA GLY A 40 -35.91 -18.96 2.50
C GLY A 40 -36.91 -18.48 1.42
N HIS A 41 -36.76 -19.03 0.21
CA HIS A 41 -37.56 -18.87 -1.02
C HIS A 41 -39.01 -18.34 -0.86
N GLY A 42 -39.24 -17.04 -1.02
CA GLY A 42 -40.59 -16.53 -1.33
C GLY A 42 -40.88 -15.04 -1.11
N LYS A 43 -40.27 -14.38 -0.11
CA LYS A 43 -40.49 -12.94 0.20
C LYS A 43 -39.35 -12.02 -0.31
N TYR A 44 -38.62 -12.51 -1.30
CA TYR A 44 -37.23 -12.19 -1.63
C TYR A 44 -36.95 -10.76 -2.15
N ASN A 45 -37.91 -10.08 -2.78
CA ASN A 45 -37.54 -8.90 -3.59
C ASN A 45 -37.50 -7.58 -2.79
N LYS A 46 -38.41 -7.38 -1.83
CA LYS A 46 -38.61 -6.05 -1.22
C LYS A 46 -37.55 -5.69 -0.18
N GLU A 47 -37.17 -6.62 0.69
CA GLU A 47 -36.19 -6.34 1.77
C GLU A 47 -34.76 -6.30 1.25
N TRP A 48 -34.40 -7.21 0.34
CA TRP A 48 -33.09 -7.21 -0.29
C TRP A 48 -32.87 -5.96 -1.15
N SER A 49 -33.88 -5.52 -1.92
CA SER A 49 -33.83 -4.26 -2.67
C SER A 49 -33.65 -3.04 -1.75
N LYS A 50 -34.32 -3.02 -0.59
CA LYS A 50 -34.14 -1.98 0.43
C LYS A 50 -32.74 -1.99 1.04
N ALA A 51 -32.21 -3.16 1.39
CA ALA A 51 -30.88 -3.34 1.96
C ALA A 51 -29.79 -2.87 0.99
N ARG A 52 -29.81 -3.37 -0.26
CA ARG A 52 -28.90 -2.92 -1.31
C ARG A 52 -29.02 -1.42 -1.59
N GLY A 53 -30.23 -0.87 -1.57
CA GLY A 53 -30.46 0.57 -1.67
C GLY A 53 -29.87 1.36 -0.51
N ALA A 54 -29.85 0.81 0.70
CA ALA A 54 -29.18 1.41 1.85
C ALA A 54 -27.65 1.38 1.69
N THR A 55 -27.07 0.25 1.26
CA THR A 55 -25.64 0.12 0.94
C THR A 55 -25.21 1.14 -0.09
N GLN A 56 -25.96 1.30 -1.19
CA GLN A 56 -25.64 2.28 -2.25
C GLN A 56 -25.68 3.73 -1.74
N ARG A 57 -26.65 4.07 -0.88
CA ARG A 57 -26.73 5.40 -0.26
C ARG A 57 -25.60 5.64 0.74
N ALA A 58 -25.18 4.62 1.49
CA ALA A 58 -24.03 4.72 2.39
C ALA A 58 -22.72 4.92 1.61
N LEU A 59 -22.52 4.15 0.53
CA LEU A 59 -21.34 4.24 -0.34
C LEU A 59 -21.19 5.62 -0.96
N THR A 60 -22.25 6.17 -1.55
CA THR A 60 -22.24 7.51 -2.16
C THR A 60 -21.95 8.63 -1.15
N LYS A 61 -22.47 8.52 0.08
CA LYS A 61 -22.13 9.44 1.17
C LYS A 61 -20.65 9.34 1.56
N TYR A 62 -20.13 8.12 1.69
CA TYR A 62 -18.71 7.88 1.99
C TYR A 62 -17.79 8.48 0.91
N GLU A 63 -18.07 8.22 -0.36
CA GLU A 63 -17.28 8.76 -1.48
C GLU A 63 -17.29 10.30 -1.51
N THR A 64 -18.44 10.92 -1.25
CA THR A 64 -18.56 12.38 -1.23
C THR A 64 -17.74 12.99 -0.08
N SER A 65 -17.85 12.43 1.13
CA SER A 65 -17.04 12.87 2.28
C SER A 65 -15.55 12.61 2.09
N SER A 66 -15.17 11.52 1.42
CA SER A 66 -13.75 11.24 1.10
C SER A 66 -13.18 12.31 0.17
N ARG A 67 -13.91 12.66 -0.90
CA ARG A 67 -13.47 13.72 -1.84
C ARG A 67 -13.33 15.09 -1.15
N GLU A 68 -14.20 15.38 -0.19
CA GLU A 68 -14.12 16.62 0.60
C GLU A 68 -12.90 16.65 1.51
N ALA A 69 -12.61 15.55 2.21
CA ALA A 69 -11.40 15.41 3.02
C ALA A 69 -10.11 15.55 2.17
N ASP A 70 -10.07 14.91 0.99
CA ASP A 70 -8.94 15.01 0.06
C ASP A 70 -8.73 16.45 -0.43
N LYS A 71 -9.83 17.17 -0.70
CA LYS A 71 -9.78 18.58 -1.11
C LYS A 71 -9.19 19.46 0.00
N LEU A 72 -9.56 19.23 1.26
CA LEU A 72 -9.01 19.98 2.39
C LEU A 72 -7.51 19.67 2.60
N HIS A 73 -7.11 18.40 2.52
CA HIS A 73 -5.71 17.98 2.59
C HIS A 73 -4.86 18.67 1.52
N ARG A 74 -5.34 18.73 0.28
CA ARG A 74 -4.67 19.44 -0.80
C ARG A 74 -4.50 20.93 -0.52
N ILE A 75 -5.53 21.60 0.03
CA ILE A 75 -5.46 23.03 0.38
C ILE A 75 -4.41 23.29 1.47
N ILE A 76 -4.31 22.42 2.48
CA ILE A 76 -3.27 22.52 3.52
C ILE A 76 -1.89 22.37 2.91
N GLN A 77 -1.67 21.35 2.08
CA GLN A 77 -0.38 21.10 1.44
C GLN A 77 0.06 22.30 0.56
N GLU A 78 -0.86 22.90 -0.20
CA GLU A 78 -0.56 24.09 -1.00
C GLU A 78 -0.22 25.32 -0.14
N ARG A 79 -0.79 25.45 1.06
CA ARG A 79 -0.45 26.54 2.01
C ARG A 79 0.90 26.32 2.68
N GLU A 80 1.20 25.10 3.12
CA GLU A 80 2.48 24.77 3.74
C GLU A 80 3.63 25.00 2.75
N VAL A 81 3.49 24.61 1.48
CA VAL A 81 4.48 24.90 0.43
C VAL A 81 4.65 26.41 0.16
N LYS A 82 3.59 27.21 0.34
CA LYS A 82 3.67 28.67 0.17
C LYS A 82 4.32 29.36 1.36
N GLU A 83 4.06 28.92 2.59
CA GLU A 83 4.71 29.45 3.81
C GLU A 83 6.18 29.02 3.90
N GLU A 84 6.52 27.79 3.48
CA GLU A 84 7.89 27.29 3.49
C GLU A 84 8.78 27.85 2.40
N ARG A 85 8.28 28.64 1.44
CA ARG A 85 9.16 29.38 0.52
C ARG A 85 9.88 30.45 1.35
N PRO A 86 11.15 30.22 1.73
CA PRO A 86 11.89 31.25 2.44
C PRO A 86 12.04 32.39 1.46
N ILE A 87 11.82 33.61 1.93
CA ILE A 87 12.32 34.82 1.26
C ILE A 87 13.82 34.54 1.07
N ARG A 88 14.22 34.09 -0.13
CA ARG A 88 15.61 34.07 -0.56
C ARG A 88 16.01 35.54 -0.68
N ARG A 89 16.26 36.18 0.47
CA ARG A 89 17.27 37.21 0.55
C ARG A 89 18.51 36.49 0.05
N SER A 90 18.98 36.93 -1.11
CA SER A 90 20.30 36.61 -1.58
C SER A 90 21.26 37.40 -0.70
N PRO A 91 22.05 36.72 0.14
CA PRO A 91 23.40 37.14 0.37
C PRO A 91 24.26 36.12 -0.37
N PHE A 92 25.09 36.60 -1.30
CA PHE A 92 26.53 36.36 -1.29
C PHE A 92 27.08 36.80 -2.65
N SER A 93 27.99 37.77 -2.70
CA SER A 93 29.35 37.67 -2.15
C SER A 93 30.13 36.56 -2.85
N SER A 94 30.98 37.05 -3.73
CA SER A 94 32.18 36.53 -4.37
C SER A 94 32.75 35.19 -3.89
N ALA A 95 33.19 34.44 -4.91
CA ALA A 95 34.31 33.48 -4.94
C ALA A 95 34.09 32.10 -4.30
N ASP A 96 33.85 31.07 -5.14
CA ASP A 96 34.89 30.10 -5.53
C ASP A 96 34.38 29.14 -6.65
N PRO A 97 34.94 29.10 -7.88
CA PRO A 97 34.31 28.39 -9.02
C PRO A 97 34.54 26.87 -9.11
N TYR A 98 35.44 26.25 -8.33
CA TYR A 98 35.98 24.93 -8.70
C TYR A 98 35.43 23.68 -7.97
N VAL A 99 34.57 23.80 -6.95
CA VAL A 99 34.14 22.63 -6.13
C VAL A 99 32.67 22.20 -6.35
N ARG A 100 31.94 22.81 -7.29
CA ARG A 100 30.47 22.65 -7.39
C ARG A 100 29.94 21.72 -8.48
N GLN A 101 30.80 21.03 -9.24
CA GLN A 101 30.35 20.19 -10.37
C GLN A 101 30.04 18.72 -10.00
N GLY A 102 30.41 18.23 -8.81
CA GLY A 102 30.20 16.82 -8.43
C GLY A 102 28.84 16.48 -7.78
N ALA A 103 28.18 17.43 -7.11
CA ALA A 103 27.01 17.12 -6.26
C ALA A 103 25.68 16.95 -7.02
N ALA A 104 25.53 17.59 -8.19
CA ALA A 104 24.29 17.51 -8.98
C ALA A 104 24.16 16.19 -9.77
N ALA A 105 25.27 15.54 -10.13
CA ALA A 105 25.27 14.27 -10.85
C ALA A 105 24.97 13.05 -9.95
N ALA A 106 25.37 13.09 -8.67
CA ALA A 106 25.10 12.02 -7.72
C ALA A 106 23.61 11.90 -7.34
N THR A 107 22.89 13.03 -7.31
CA THR A 107 21.47 13.07 -6.94
C THR A 107 20.53 12.61 -8.06
N SER A 108 20.89 12.84 -9.33
CA SER A 108 20.11 12.36 -10.48
C SER A 108 20.14 10.82 -10.59
N THR A 109 21.32 10.23 -10.40
CA THR A 109 21.54 8.77 -10.47
C THR A 109 20.76 8.01 -9.40
N GLN A 110 20.74 8.54 -8.16
CA GLN A 110 19.98 7.91 -7.07
C GLN A 110 18.48 7.97 -7.31
N ARG A 111 17.96 9.09 -7.85
CA ARG A 111 16.54 9.23 -8.18
C ARG A 111 16.12 8.27 -9.28
N GLN A 112 16.92 8.12 -10.33
CA GLN A 112 16.67 7.14 -11.40
C GLN A 112 16.63 5.71 -10.86
N GLN A 113 17.57 5.32 -10.00
CA GLN A 113 17.56 3.99 -9.37
C GLN A 113 16.34 3.74 -8.48
N ILE A 114 15.80 4.77 -7.82
CA ILE A 114 14.55 4.66 -7.04
C ILE A 114 13.37 4.39 -7.98
N LEU A 115 13.29 5.11 -9.11
CA LEU A 115 12.21 4.94 -10.09
C LEU A 115 12.27 3.54 -10.72
N LEU A 116 13.45 3.12 -11.18
CA LEU A 116 13.66 1.77 -11.75
C LEU A 116 13.28 0.66 -10.77
N PHE A 117 13.61 0.82 -9.48
CA PHE A 117 13.21 -0.15 -8.46
C PHE A 117 11.69 -0.18 -8.26
N LYS A 118 11.01 0.97 -8.24
CA LYS A 118 9.56 1.04 -8.15
C LYS A 118 8.89 0.37 -9.36
N ASP A 119 9.41 0.60 -10.56
CA ASP A 119 8.90 -0.03 -11.77
C ASP A 119 9.09 -1.56 -11.72
N ALA A 120 10.25 -2.02 -11.27
CA ALA A 120 10.53 -3.44 -11.08
C ALA A 120 9.59 -4.08 -10.04
N VAL A 121 9.28 -3.37 -8.94
CA VAL A 121 8.30 -3.83 -7.94
C VAL A 121 6.92 -3.94 -8.55
N THR A 122 6.46 -2.94 -9.32
CA THR A 122 5.15 -2.97 -9.99
C THR A 122 5.05 -4.15 -10.95
N GLN A 123 6.06 -4.35 -11.81
CA GLN A 123 6.09 -5.49 -12.74
C GLN A 123 6.10 -6.84 -12.01
N TRP A 124 6.90 -6.96 -10.96
CA TRP A 124 6.93 -8.17 -10.12
C TRP A 124 5.56 -8.48 -9.53
N ARG A 125 4.84 -7.46 -9.04
CA ARG A 125 3.49 -7.61 -8.48
C ARG A 125 2.49 -8.12 -9.51
N GLU A 126 2.49 -7.53 -10.70
CA GLU A 126 1.64 -7.98 -11.80
C GLU A 126 1.92 -9.44 -12.19
N GLN A 127 3.19 -9.84 -12.20
CA GLN A 127 3.58 -11.22 -12.45
C GLN A 127 3.10 -12.16 -11.34
N CYS A 128 3.20 -11.77 -10.07
CA CYS A 128 2.64 -12.54 -8.95
C CYS A 128 1.14 -12.77 -9.13
N VAL A 129 0.37 -11.73 -9.43
CA VAL A 129 -1.08 -11.85 -9.64
C VAL A 129 -1.40 -12.83 -10.78
N LYS A 130 -0.70 -12.72 -11.91
CA LYS A 130 -0.89 -13.63 -13.05
C LYS A 130 -0.52 -15.08 -12.71
N ARG A 131 0.61 -15.28 -12.02
CA ARG A 131 1.10 -16.64 -11.66
C ARG A 131 0.27 -17.29 -10.57
N PHE A 132 -0.23 -16.52 -9.61
CA PHE A 132 -1.02 -17.03 -8.49
C PHE A 132 -2.46 -17.39 -8.90
N ALA A 133 -2.93 -16.94 -10.08
CA ALA A 133 -4.18 -17.45 -10.63
C ALA A 133 -4.14 -18.97 -10.91
N GLY A 134 -2.95 -19.53 -11.16
CA GLY A 134 -2.74 -20.96 -11.42
C GLY A 134 -1.55 -21.51 -10.66
N TYR A 135 -1.68 -21.68 -9.34
CA TYR A 135 -0.59 -22.15 -8.47
C TYR A 135 0.11 -23.43 -8.94
N SER A 136 -0.61 -24.37 -9.56
CA SER A 136 -0.05 -25.60 -10.11
C SER A 136 0.83 -25.38 -11.35
N ALA A 137 0.62 -24.29 -12.09
CA ALA A 137 1.37 -23.94 -13.30
C ALA A 137 2.61 -23.07 -13.02
N ILE A 138 2.93 -22.81 -11.75
CA ILE A 138 4.10 -22.00 -11.40
C ILE A 138 5.36 -22.84 -11.62
N GLU A 139 6.11 -22.52 -12.67
CA GLU A 139 7.40 -23.16 -12.93
C GLU A 139 8.55 -22.51 -12.13
N LEU A 140 8.45 -21.19 -11.91
CA LEU A 140 9.46 -20.39 -11.24
C LEU A 140 8.82 -19.51 -10.16
N PHE A 141 9.34 -19.61 -8.94
CA PHE A 141 8.90 -18.78 -7.82
C PHE A 141 9.19 -17.29 -8.10
N PRO A 142 8.19 -16.40 -8.04
CA PRO A 142 8.38 -14.98 -8.32
C PRO A 142 9.05 -14.28 -7.13
N ALA A 143 10.38 -14.31 -7.08
CA ALA A 143 11.15 -13.66 -6.02
C ALA A 143 11.03 -12.13 -6.07
N PRO A 144 10.92 -11.43 -4.92
CA PRO A 144 10.87 -9.97 -4.89
C PRO A 144 12.13 -9.33 -5.48
N PRO A 145 12.02 -8.19 -6.19
CA PRO A 145 13.18 -7.49 -6.70
C PRO A 145 14.00 -6.91 -5.54
N THR A 146 15.31 -6.78 -5.76
CA THR A 146 16.24 -6.20 -4.78
C THR A 146 16.79 -4.89 -5.30
N LYS A 147 16.83 -3.87 -4.43
CA LYS A 147 17.34 -2.55 -4.82
C LYS A 147 18.86 -2.50 -4.77
N ARG A 148 19.43 -3.01 -3.67
CA ARG A 148 20.86 -3.07 -3.37
C ARG A 148 21.15 -4.22 -2.39
N PRO A 149 22.40 -4.72 -2.33
CA PRO A 149 22.83 -5.60 -1.25
C PRO A 149 22.53 -4.98 0.12
N CYS A 150 22.06 -5.78 1.06
CA CYS A 150 21.81 -5.30 2.41
C CYS A 150 23.12 -5.19 3.17
N ALA A 151 23.41 -4.02 3.76
CA ALA A 151 24.61 -3.81 4.56
C ALA A 151 24.51 -4.33 6.01
N LYS A 152 23.34 -4.85 6.42
CA LYS A 152 23.14 -5.36 7.78
C LYS A 152 23.79 -6.73 7.91
N GLN A 153 24.75 -6.88 8.82
CA GLN A 153 25.45 -8.14 9.06
C GLN A 153 24.49 -9.30 9.37
N SER A 154 23.41 -9.05 10.13
CA SER A 154 22.38 -10.06 10.42
C SER A 154 21.66 -10.60 9.19
N CYS A 155 21.63 -9.84 8.08
CA CYS A 155 21.04 -10.31 6.83
C CYS A 155 22.00 -11.19 6.01
N CYS A 156 23.31 -11.09 6.24
CA CYS A 156 24.34 -11.83 5.51
C CYS A 156 24.62 -13.22 6.11
N SER A 157 24.37 -13.41 7.40
CA SER A 157 24.67 -14.64 8.13
C SER A 157 23.52 -15.65 8.20
N GLU A 158 22.32 -15.28 7.72
CA GLU A 158 21.12 -16.09 7.87
C GLU A 158 20.88 -16.98 6.64
N THR A 159 20.80 -18.30 6.85
CA THR A 159 20.40 -19.25 5.81
C THR A 159 18.91 -19.09 5.51
N ARG A 160 18.58 -18.74 4.27
CA ARG A 160 17.22 -18.38 3.83
C ARG A 160 16.78 -19.20 2.63
N ALA A 161 15.48 -19.39 2.49
CA ALA A 161 14.92 -20.05 1.30
C ALA A 161 14.94 -19.09 0.10
N LEU A 162 14.80 -17.79 0.36
CA LEU A 162 15.03 -16.74 -0.62
C LEU A 162 16.44 -16.18 -0.49
N HIS A 163 17.11 -15.98 -1.62
CA HIS A 163 18.38 -15.24 -1.68
C HIS A 163 18.23 -13.75 -1.33
N THR A 164 17.00 -13.29 -1.09
CA THR A 164 16.68 -11.90 -0.77
C THR A 164 16.44 -11.76 0.73
N CYS A 165 17.14 -10.83 1.38
CA CYS A 165 16.97 -10.64 2.81
C CYS A 165 15.63 -9.98 3.18
N LYS A 166 15.22 -10.16 4.45
CA LYS A 166 14.00 -9.56 5.01
C LYS A 166 13.84 -8.07 4.70
N CYS A 167 14.91 -7.27 4.81
CA CYS A 167 14.82 -5.84 4.60
C CYS A 167 14.45 -5.47 3.16
N GLN A 168 14.96 -6.20 2.16
CA GLN A 168 14.62 -5.96 0.75
C GLN A 168 13.19 -6.41 0.45
N ILE A 169 12.74 -7.52 1.04
CA ILE A 169 11.35 -7.98 0.92
C ILE A 169 10.40 -6.92 1.51
N GLN A 170 10.67 -6.45 2.72
CA GLN A 170 9.88 -5.37 3.34
C GLN A 170 9.87 -4.10 2.48
N LEU A 171 11.04 -3.70 1.96
CA LEU A 171 11.15 -2.53 1.08
C LEU A 171 10.30 -2.69 -0.19
N ALA A 172 10.29 -3.88 -0.80
CA ALA A 172 9.48 -4.14 -1.99
C ALA A 172 7.99 -4.00 -1.69
N PHE A 173 7.48 -4.61 -0.62
CA PHE A 173 6.07 -4.48 -0.24
C PHE A 173 5.70 -3.04 0.17
N SER A 174 6.52 -2.36 0.97
CA SER A 174 6.29 -0.97 1.38
C SER A 174 6.36 0.03 0.22
N SER A 175 6.97 -0.33 -0.91
CA SER A 175 7.04 0.52 -2.10
C SER A 175 5.75 0.50 -2.93
N VAL A 176 4.81 -0.40 -2.62
CA VAL A 176 3.52 -0.50 -3.31
C VAL A 176 2.49 0.41 -2.63
N PRO A 177 1.98 1.45 -3.32
CA PRO A 177 0.98 2.34 -2.75
C PRO A 177 -0.35 1.60 -2.52
N GLY A 178 -0.98 1.80 -1.36
CA GLY A 178 -2.28 1.22 -1.03
C GLY A 178 -2.28 -0.31 -0.89
N LEU A 179 -1.13 -0.92 -0.59
CA LEU A 179 -1.01 -2.37 -0.45
C LEU A 179 -1.86 -2.90 0.71
N ASP A 180 -2.78 -3.81 0.42
CA ASP A 180 -3.54 -4.56 1.43
C ASP A 180 -2.71 -5.74 1.98
N LEU A 181 -2.02 -5.50 3.10
CA LEU A 181 -1.22 -6.52 3.78
C LEU A 181 -2.04 -7.74 4.24
N LYS A 182 -3.35 -7.60 4.50
CA LYS A 182 -4.20 -8.74 4.88
C LYS A 182 -4.39 -9.66 3.68
N LYS A 183 -4.70 -9.10 2.52
CA LYS A 183 -4.80 -9.86 1.26
C LYS A 183 -3.48 -10.56 0.93
N GLU A 184 -2.36 -9.85 1.06
CA GLU A 184 -1.03 -10.43 0.80
C GLU A 184 -0.72 -11.64 1.67
N ARG A 185 -1.05 -11.60 2.96
CA ARG A 185 -0.85 -12.77 3.84
C ARG A 185 -1.57 -14.01 3.33
N ILE A 186 -2.77 -13.84 2.76
CA ILE A 186 -3.54 -14.94 2.19
C ILE A 186 -2.87 -15.44 0.90
N GLU A 187 -2.43 -14.54 0.03
CA GLU A 187 -1.78 -14.92 -1.24
C GLU A 187 -0.45 -15.65 -1.06
N TRP A 188 0.33 -15.26 -0.05
CA TRP A 188 1.63 -15.86 0.26
C TRP A 188 1.54 -17.04 1.23
N HIS A 189 0.33 -17.53 1.56
CA HIS A 189 0.18 -18.66 2.46
C HIS A 189 0.83 -19.93 1.85
N PRO A 190 1.70 -20.65 2.58
CA PRO A 190 2.42 -21.80 2.03
C PRO A 190 1.49 -22.90 1.50
N ASP A 191 0.31 -23.09 2.09
CA ASP A 191 -0.65 -24.11 1.63
C ASP A 191 -1.15 -23.89 0.22
N LYS A 192 -1.18 -22.64 -0.28
CA LYS A 192 -1.56 -22.36 -1.67
C LYS A 192 -0.56 -22.95 -2.68
N PHE A 193 0.67 -23.19 -2.26
CA PHE A 193 1.73 -23.80 -3.10
C PHE A 193 1.75 -25.34 -3.01
N SER A 194 0.76 -25.96 -2.38
CA SER A 194 0.65 -27.43 -2.29
C SER A 194 0.52 -28.11 -3.66
N GLY A 195 -0.03 -27.41 -4.66
CA GLY A 195 -0.21 -27.90 -6.02
C GLY A 195 1.01 -27.82 -6.95
N CYS A 196 2.16 -27.29 -6.48
CA CYS A 196 3.34 -27.03 -7.34
C CYS A 196 4.23 -28.27 -7.61
N GLY A 197 3.66 -29.48 -7.61
CA GLY A 197 4.35 -30.73 -7.94
C GLY A 197 5.67 -30.95 -7.20
N ASP A 198 6.74 -31.29 -7.94
CA ASP A 198 8.06 -31.60 -7.39
C ASP A 198 8.71 -30.41 -6.67
N LYS A 199 8.38 -29.18 -7.07
CA LYS A 199 8.90 -27.94 -6.48
C LYS A 199 8.11 -27.48 -5.26
N ARG A 200 7.07 -28.22 -4.85
CA ARG A 200 6.19 -27.88 -3.72
C ARG A 200 6.97 -27.50 -2.46
N LYS A 201 7.90 -28.35 -2.01
CA LYS A 201 8.64 -28.11 -0.75
C LYS A 201 9.47 -26.83 -0.82
N GLU A 202 10.14 -26.59 -1.95
CA GLU A 202 10.95 -25.40 -2.17
C GLU A 202 10.08 -24.14 -2.18
N PHE A 203 8.96 -24.17 -2.90
CA PHE A 203 8.07 -23.02 -3.02
C PHE A 203 7.35 -22.72 -1.71
N GLN A 204 6.95 -23.74 -0.96
CA GLN A 204 6.40 -23.59 0.38
C GLN A 204 7.41 -22.95 1.34
N ALA A 205 8.68 -23.33 1.29
CA ALA A 205 9.73 -22.70 2.10
C ALA A 205 9.90 -21.21 1.76
N LYS A 206 9.97 -20.87 0.48
CA LYS A 206 10.06 -19.48 0.00
C LYS A 206 8.83 -18.65 0.34
N ALA A 207 7.63 -19.21 0.15
CA ALA A 207 6.36 -18.58 0.48
C ALA A 207 6.24 -18.35 1.99
N LYS A 208 6.62 -19.33 2.81
CA LYS A 208 6.64 -19.22 4.28
C LYS A 208 7.52 -18.06 4.74
N GLU A 209 8.69 -17.87 4.13
CA GLU A 209 9.56 -16.72 4.46
C GLU A 209 8.86 -15.39 4.18
N ILE A 210 8.25 -15.22 3.01
CA ILE A 210 7.50 -14.01 2.67
C ILE A 210 6.29 -13.83 3.61
N PHE A 211 5.54 -14.90 3.87
CA PHE A 211 4.37 -14.88 4.75
C PHE A 211 4.70 -14.37 6.16
N ILE A 212 5.81 -14.82 6.74
CA ILE A 212 6.28 -14.36 8.06
C ILE A 212 6.59 -12.86 8.01
N ILE A 213 7.24 -12.40 6.96
CA ILE A 213 7.62 -10.98 6.79
C ILE A 213 6.39 -10.10 6.63
N VAL A 214 5.48 -10.45 5.72
CA VAL A 214 4.23 -9.72 5.49
C VAL A 214 3.35 -9.76 6.75
N SER A 215 3.30 -10.88 7.46
CA SER A 215 2.58 -10.99 8.75
C SER A 215 3.18 -10.07 9.82
N SER A 216 4.51 -9.95 9.87
CA SER A 216 5.20 -9.01 10.75
C SER A 216 4.88 -7.56 10.38
N MET A 217 4.80 -7.22 9.09
CA MET A 217 4.42 -5.88 8.63
C MET A 217 2.96 -5.57 9.00
N TYR A 218 2.05 -6.53 8.81
CA TYR A 218 0.63 -6.37 9.15
C TYR A 218 0.40 -6.12 10.65
N ARG A 219 1.18 -6.75 11.53
CA ARG A 219 1.08 -6.52 12.98
C ARG A 219 1.62 -5.15 13.42
N GLN A 220 2.41 -4.48 12.57
CA GLN A 220 3.06 -3.20 12.86
C GLN A 220 2.35 -2.00 12.21
N ALA A 221 1.45 -2.26 11.27
CA ALA A 221 0.65 -1.26 10.57
C ALA A 221 -0.64 -0.94 11.34
#